data_AF-A0A6A4VFM6-F1
#
_entry.id   AF-A0A6A4VFM6-F1
#
_cell.length_a   1.000
_cell.length_b   1.000
_cell.length_c   1.000
_cell.angle_alpha   90.00
_cell.angle_beta   90.00
_cell.angle_gamma   90.00
#
_symmetry.space_group_name_H-M   'P 1'
#
loop_
_entity.id
_entity.type
_entity.pdbx_description
1 polymer ?
#
loop_
_entity_poly.entity_id
_entity_poly.type
_entity_poly.pdbx_seq_one_letter_code
_entity_poly.pdbx_strand_id
1 'polypeptide(L)'
;MVPPETDFGMVPPETSGWTVVSQSSAMSAAVTAALLLLAAGFCGARYEPTWDSLDTRPIPGWYDEAKFGIFIHWGLYSVPSFGDEWFWDFWQVIT
;
A
#
# COMPACT_ATOMS: atom_id res chain seq x y z
N MET A 1 -12.79 -1.74 -77.84
CA MET A 1 -12.08 -2.65 -76.93
C MET A 1 -12.61 -2.36 -75.53
N VAL A 2 -13.45 -3.24 -74.99
CA VAL A 2 -14.06 -3.20 -73.64
C VAL A 2 -13.56 -4.47 -72.93
N PRO A 3 -13.16 -4.44 -71.64
CA PRO A 3 -13.95 -5.14 -70.61
C PRO A 3 -13.83 -4.45 -69.20
N PRO A 4 -14.33 -5.02 -68.09
CA PRO A 4 -15.62 -4.58 -67.55
C PRO A 4 -15.65 -4.50 -66.00
N GLU A 5 -16.85 -4.24 -65.47
CA GLU A 5 -17.35 -4.63 -64.14
C GLU A 5 -17.05 -3.72 -62.94
N THR A 6 -18.10 -2.96 -62.61
CA THR A 6 -18.48 -2.60 -61.26
C THR A 6 -18.51 -3.83 -60.37
N ASP A 7 -17.46 -4.02 -59.57
CA ASP A 7 -17.50 -4.89 -58.40
C ASP A 7 -18.41 -4.23 -57.35
N PHE A 8 -19.72 -4.47 -57.48
CA PHE A 8 -20.65 -4.40 -56.37
C PHE A 8 -20.38 -5.58 -55.43
N GLY A 9 -19.16 -5.64 -54.90
CA GLY A 9 -18.68 -6.62 -53.95
C GLY A 9 -19.07 -6.19 -52.54
N MET A 10 -20.27 -6.59 -52.14
CA MET A 10 -20.57 -7.09 -50.80
C MET A 10 -19.79 -6.40 -49.65
N VAL A 11 -20.26 -5.25 -49.17
CA VAL A 11 -19.83 -4.71 -47.87
C VAL A 11 -20.12 -5.79 -46.82
N PRO A 12 -19.11 -6.39 -46.15
CA PRO A 12 -19.37 -7.41 -45.14
C PRO A 12 -20.11 -6.77 -43.97
N PRO A 13 -21.19 -7.38 -43.47
CA PRO A 13 -21.91 -6.87 -42.31
C PRO A 13 -21.04 -7.03 -41.06
N GLU A 14 -20.91 -5.93 -40.31
CA GLU A 14 -20.67 -5.92 -38.85
C GLU A 14 -19.37 -6.58 -38.34
N THR A 15 -18.20 -6.06 -38.71
CA THR A 15 -16.93 -6.40 -38.02
C THR A 15 -16.59 -5.44 -36.86
N SER A 16 -17.31 -4.32 -36.74
CA SER A 16 -17.08 -3.31 -35.69
C SER A 16 -17.45 -3.82 -34.29
N GLY A 17 -18.49 -4.63 -34.16
CA GLY A 17 -18.96 -5.15 -32.87
C GLY A 17 -17.97 -6.12 -32.22
N TRP A 18 -17.41 -7.05 -32.99
CA TRP A 18 -16.44 -8.05 -32.50
C TRP A 18 -15.07 -7.43 -32.15
N THR A 19 -14.70 -6.35 -32.82
CA THR A 19 -13.46 -5.60 -32.54
C THR A 19 -13.56 -4.81 -31.23
N VAL A 20 -14.75 -4.26 -30.91
CA VAL A 20 -14.99 -3.52 -29.66
C VAL A 20 -15.08 -4.46 -28.46
N VAL A 21 -15.70 -5.64 -28.60
CA VAL A 21 -15.78 -6.65 -27.53
C VAL A 21 -14.43 -7.33 -27.27
N SER A 22 -13.61 -7.56 -28.31
CA SER A 22 -12.24 -8.07 -28.13
C SER A 22 -11.31 -7.02 -27.51
N GLN A 23 -11.48 -5.74 -27.84
CA GLN A 23 -10.73 -4.65 -27.19
C GLN A 23 -11.13 -4.47 -25.71
N SER A 24 -12.42 -4.53 -25.36
CA SER A 24 -12.87 -4.26 -23.98
C SER A 24 -12.46 -5.34 -22.97
N SER A 25 -12.43 -6.61 -23.37
CA SER A 25 -11.94 -7.72 -22.53
C SER A 25 -10.42 -7.68 -22.33
N ALA A 26 -9.66 -7.32 -23.37
CA ALA A 26 -8.22 -7.14 -23.28
C ALA A 26 -7.82 -5.95 -22.38
N MET A 27 -8.58 -4.84 -22.44
CA MET A 27 -8.35 -3.68 -21.57
C MET A 27 -8.62 -3.99 -20.10
N SER A 28 -9.67 -4.76 -19.79
CA SER A 28 -9.97 -5.21 -18.42
C SER A 28 -8.87 -6.11 -17.84
N ALA A 29 -8.35 -7.04 -18.65
CA ALA A 29 -7.22 -7.88 -18.25
C ALA A 29 -5.94 -7.07 -18.00
N ALA A 30 -5.65 -6.08 -18.85
CA ALA A 30 -4.50 -5.20 -18.69
C ALA A 30 -4.60 -4.31 -17.43
N VAL A 31 -5.79 -3.78 -17.14
CA VAL A 31 -6.05 -2.99 -15.92
C VAL A 31 -5.93 -3.86 -14.68
N THR A 32 -6.49 -5.07 -14.70
CA THR A 32 -6.38 -6.02 -13.58
C THR A 32 -4.93 -6.45 -13.35
N ALA A 33 -4.18 -6.72 -14.42
CA ALA A 33 -2.76 -7.03 -14.34
C ALA A 33 -1.95 -5.84 -13.79
N ALA A 34 -2.24 -4.61 -14.23
CA ALA A 34 -1.58 -3.41 -13.72
C ALA A 34 -1.88 -3.18 -12.23
N LEU A 35 -3.13 -3.39 -11.78
CA LEU A 35 -3.52 -3.33 -10.37
C LEU A 35 -2.84 -4.41 -9.52
N LEU A 36 -2.74 -5.64 -10.03
CA LEU A 36 -2.03 -6.73 -9.35
C LEU A 36 -0.52 -6.46 -9.24
N LEU A 37 0.10 -5.89 -10.29
CA LEU A 37 1.51 -5.50 -10.27
C LEU A 37 1.77 -4.33 -9.31
N LEU A 38 0.86 -3.35 -9.24
CA LEU A 38 0.93 -2.27 -8.26
C LEU A 38 0.80 -2.79 -6.83
N ALA A 39 -0.13 -3.71 -6.56
CA ALA A 39 -0.29 -4.33 -5.25
C ALA A 39 0.93 -5.18 -4.83
N ALA A 40 1.55 -5.89 -5.77
CA ALA A 40 2.75 -6.69 -5.51
C ALA A 40 4.00 -5.83 -5.20
N GLY A 41 4.02 -4.56 -5.61
CA GLY A 41 5.08 -3.61 -5.30
C GLY A 41 5.12 -3.13 -3.85
N PHE A 42 4.07 -3.37 -3.06
CA PHE A 42 3.97 -2.94 -1.65
C PHE A 42 4.57 -3.94 -0.65
N CYS A 43 5.64 -4.64 -1.03
CA CYS A 43 6.41 -5.42 -0.06
C CYS A 43 7.33 -4.47 0.71
N GLY A 44 6.90 -4.05 1.90
CA GLY A 44 7.80 -3.39 2.84
C GLY A 44 9.01 -4.28 3.13
N ALA A 45 10.19 -3.67 3.29
CA ALA A 45 11.41 -4.41 3.62
C ALA A 45 11.15 -5.33 4.84
N ARG A 46 11.44 -6.62 4.68
CA ARG A 46 11.42 -7.56 5.81
C ARG A 46 12.72 -7.40 6.58
N TYR A 47 12.62 -7.24 7.89
CA TYR A 47 13.78 -7.17 8.77
C TYR A 47 14.00 -8.53 9.43
N GLU A 48 15.25 -8.95 9.49
CA GLU A 48 15.73 -10.10 10.25
C GLU A 48 16.01 -9.67 11.70
N PRO A 49 15.96 -10.59 12.68
CA PRO A 49 16.28 -10.31 14.07
C PRO A 49 17.81 -10.21 14.30
N THR A 50 18.51 -9.47 13.44
CA THR A 50 19.95 -9.20 13.52
C THR A 50 20.19 -7.70 13.53
N TRP A 51 21.23 -7.24 14.23
CA TRP A 51 21.57 -5.81 14.31
C TRP A 51 21.83 -5.21 12.93
N ASP A 52 22.57 -5.92 12.07
CA ASP A 52 22.88 -5.48 10.70
C ASP A 52 21.61 -5.20 9.87
N SER A 53 20.54 -5.98 10.05
CA SER A 53 19.26 -5.75 9.37
C SER A 53 18.50 -4.58 10.00
N LEU A 54 18.40 -4.55 11.33
CA LEU A 54 17.65 -3.52 12.06
C LEU A 54 18.24 -2.11 11.94
N ASP A 55 19.55 -1.96 11.76
CA ASP A 55 20.18 -0.65 11.62
C ASP A 55 19.93 0.00 10.25
N THR A 56 19.40 -0.74 9.27
CA THR A 56 19.05 -0.20 7.95
C THR A 56 17.72 0.56 7.92
N ARG A 57 16.95 0.54 9.00
CA ARG A 57 15.59 1.11 9.04
C ARG A 57 15.60 2.64 8.89
N PRO A 58 14.92 3.20 7.87
CA PRO A 58 14.90 4.64 7.66
C PRO A 58 14.03 5.33 8.72
N ILE A 59 14.49 6.51 9.17
CA ILE A 59 13.68 7.39 10.03
C ILE A 59 12.65 8.11 9.14
N PRO A 60 11.34 8.07 9.47
CA PRO A 60 10.35 8.83 8.74
C PRO A 60 10.64 10.34 8.78
N GLY A 61 10.55 11.02 7.63
CA GLY A 61 10.91 12.45 7.52
C GLY A 61 10.15 13.35 8.50
N TRP A 62 8.85 13.09 8.71
CA TRP A 62 8.03 13.84 9.66
C TRP A 62 8.55 13.77 11.10
N TYR A 63 9.19 12.66 11.50
CA TYR A 63 9.71 12.49 12.86
C TYR A 63 10.98 13.32 13.04
N ASP A 64 11.84 13.37 12.02
CA ASP A 64 13.00 14.26 12.05
C ASP A 64 12.56 15.73 12.03
N GLU A 65 11.54 16.10 11.25
CA GLU A 65 11.05 17.48 11.13
C GLU A 65 10.36 18.02 12.39
N ALA A 66 9.75 17.16 13.22
CA ALA A 66 8.96 17.60 14.37
C ALA A 66 9.78 18.34 15.44
N LYS A 67 11.08 18.00 15.61
CA LYS A 67 12.11 18.55 16.53
C LYS A 67 11.75 18.64 18.03
N PHE A 68 10.49 18.72 18.42
CA PHE A 68 9.99 18.81 19.78
C PHE A 68 8.75 17.93 19.96
N GLY A 69 8.68 17.22 21.10
CA GLY A 69 7.56 16.35 21.45
C GLY A 69 7.29 16.40 22.95
N ILE A 70 6.02 16.16 23.32
CA ILE A 70 5.59 16.04 24.72
C ILE A 70 5.26 14.57 24.97
N PHE A 71 5.80 14.01 26.05
CA PHE A 71 5.49 12.67 26.52
C PHE A 71 4.88 12.74 27.92
N ILE A 72 3.93 11.86 28.21
CA ILE A 72 3.18 11.84 29.47
C ILE A 72 3.34 10.47 30.10
N HIS A 73 3.83 10.44 31.35
CA HIS A 73 3.84 9.27 32.20
C HIS A 73 2.50 9.17 32.93
N TRP A 74 1.57 8.41 32.37
CA TRP A 74 0.25 8.16 32.95
C TRP A 74 -0.13 6.68 32.88
N GLY A 75 -0.56 6.13 34.01
CA GLY A 75 -0.97 4.73 34.13
C GLY A 75 -1.52 4.41 35.51
N LEU A 76 -1.64 3.11 35.84
CA LEU A 76 -2.16 2.68 37.15
C LEU A 76 -1.30 3.16 38.33
N TYR A 77 0.02 3.33 38.12
CA TYR A 77 0.91 3.94 39.11
C TYR A 77 0.56 5.39 39.44
N SER A 78 -0.22 6.09 38.61
CA SER A 78 -0.67 7.47 38.87
C SER A 78 -1.91 7.53 39.76
N VAL A 79 -2.65 6.43 39.94
CA VAL A 79 -3.90 6.39 40.73
C VAL A 79 -3.67 6.73 42.22
N PRO A 80 -2.63 6.20 42.89
CA PRO A 80 -2.32 6.59 44.27
C PRO A 80 -1.86 8.04 44.41
N SER A 81 -1.45 8.68 43.30
CA SER A 81 -0.95 10.05 43.25
C SER A 81 0.15 10.34 44.29
N PHE A 82 1.00 9.33 44.55
CA PHE A 82 1.99 9.32 45.61
C PHE A 82 3.30 8.72 45.10
N GLY A 83 4.43 9.37 45.38
CA GLY A 83 5.74 8.94 44.91
C GLY A 83 5.93 9.22 43.41
N ASP A 84 6.37 8.20 42.68
CA ASP A 84 6.74 8.24 41.26
C ASP A 84 6.11 7.05 40.48
N GLU A 85 6.48 6.89 39.21
CA GLU A 85 5.96 5.82 38.35
C GLU A 85 6.36 4.40 38.78
N TRP A 86 7.35 4.28 39.67
CA TRP A 86 7.86 3.02 40.22
C TRP A 86 7.13 2.61 41.50
N PHE A 87 6.01 3.27 41.84
CA PHE A 87 5.17 2.97 42.99
C PHE A 87 5.06 1.47 43.32
N TRP A 88 4.86 0.62 42.31
CA TRP A 88 4.67 -0.82 42.47
C TRP A 88 5.90 -1.62 42.92
N ASP A 89 7.10 -1.06 42.81
CA ASP A 89 8.32 -1.73 43.27
C ASP A 89 8.54 -1.56 44.78
N PHE A 90 8.08 -0.44 45.34
CA PHE A 90 8.34 -0.08 46.73
C PHE A 90 7.08 0.04 47.60
N TRP A 91 5.86 -0.07 47.04
CA TRP A 91 4.62 0.09 47.80
C TRP A 91 4.49 -0.84 49.01
N GLN A 92 5.11 -2.03 48.98
CA GLN A 92 5.11 -2.97 50.11
C GLN A 92 6.06 -2.58 51.25
N VAL A 93 7.01 -1.66 51.00
CA VAL A 93 7.98 -1.18 51.99
C VAL A 93 7.44 0.00 52.79
N ILE A 94 6.40 0.68 52.28
CA ILE A 94 5.80 1.89 52.87
C ILE A 94 4.54 1.61 53.71
N THR A 95 4.09 0.36 53.79
CA THR A 95 2.98 -0.11 54.65
C THR A 95 3.50 -0.64 55.97
#